data_AF-A0A7J9AHD1-F1
#
_entry.id   AF-A0A7J9AHD1-F1
#
_cell.length_a   1.000
_cell.length_b   1.000
_cell.length_c   1.000
_cell.angle_alpha   90.00
_cell.angle_beta   90.00
_cell.angle_gamma   90.00
#
_symmetry.space_group_name_H-M   'P 1'
#
loop_
_entity.id
_entity.type
_entity.pdbx_description
1 polymer ?
#
loop_
_entity_poly.entity_id
_entity_poly.type
_entity_poly.pdbx_seq_one_letter_code
_entity_poly.pdbx_strand_id
1 'polypeptide(L)'
;MTLIQRGHKKVLIHINNLEMVKTLQDIHLIELTSALVRRIHMILQIIEQWEIEYITRERNQVADQLAKMALERNSTIQVFEESL
;
A
#
# COMPACT_ATOMS: atom_id res chain seq x y z
N MET A 1 -8.75 -4.24 11.65
CA MET A 1 -7.86 -4.07 12.82
C MET A 1 -6.72 -3.15 12.41
N THR A 2 -6.64 -1.93 12.95
CA THR A 2 -5.60 -0.95 12.59
C THR A 2 -4.37 -1.09 13.50
N LEU A 3 -3.20 -0.60 13.08
CA LEU A 3 -1.97 -0.64 13.88
C LEU A 3 -2.13 0.07 15.24
N ILE A 4 -2.99 1.08 15.29
CA ILE A 4 -3.36 1.81 16.51
C ILE A 4 -4.12 0.91 17.48
N GLN A 5 -5.04 0.07 16.99
CA GLN A 5 -5.74 -0.91 17.82
C GLN A 5 -4.81 -1.98 18.41
N ARG A 6 -3.57 -2.07 17.91
CA ARG A 6 -2.49 -2.91 18.46
C ARG A 6 -1.54 -2.15 19.38
N GLY A 7 -1.82 -0.88 19.68
CA GLY A 7 -1.03 -0.05 20.60
C GLY A 7 0.20 0.63 19.99
N HIS A 8 0.36 0.61 18.66
CA HIS A 8 1.47 1.29 18.00
C HIS A 8 1.21 2.80 17.95
N LYS A 9 2.14 3.58 18.52
CA LYS A 9 2.05 5.05 18.65
C LYS A 9 2.54 5.81 17.41
N LYS A 10 3.46 5.22 16.65
CA LYS A 10 4.01 5.79 15.41
C LYS A 10 4.07 4.71 14.33
N VAL A 11 3.72 5.06 13.11
CA VAL A 11 3.79 4.16 11.94
C VAL A 11 4.77 4.74 10.92
N LEU A 12 5.84 4.00 10.61
CA LEU A 12 6.74 4.32 9.50
C LEU A 12 6.37 3.45 8.29
N ILE A 13 6.11 4.09 7.15
CA ILE A 13 5.66 3.45 5.92
C ILE A 13 6.77 3.58 4.89
N HIS A 14 7.34 2.45 4.49
CA HIS A 14 8.34 2.40 3.44
C HIS A 14 7.70 2.07 2.09
N ILE A 15 8.01 2.87 1.06
CA ILE A 15 7.47 2.71 -0.28
C ILE A 15 8.61 2.78 -1.30
N ASN A 16 8.66 1.87 -2.27
CA ASN A 16 9.68 1.88 -3.34
C ASN A 16 9.20 2.50 -4.65
N ASN A 17 7.99 3.06 -4.66
CA ASN A 17 7.46 3.87 -5.75
C ASN A 17 7.47 5.36 -5.34
N LEU A 18 8.32 6.14 -6.00
CA LEU A 18 8.51 7.56 -5.68
C LEU A 18 7.28 8.43 -6.01
N GLU A 19 6.54 8.09 -7.06
CA GLU A 19 5.29 8.77 -7.43
C GLU A 19 4.23 8.60 -6.33
N MET A 20 4.13 7.39 -5.76
CA MET A 20 3.22 7.13 -4.66
C MET A 20 3.61 7.85 -3.37
N VAL A 21 4.91 7.97 -3.06
CA VAL A 21 5.38 8.79 -1.91
C VAL A 21 4.92 10.23 -2.06
N LYS A 22 5.15 10.83 -3.24
CA LYS A 22 4.71 12.21 -3.52
C LYS A 22 3.20 12.36 -3.44
N THR A 23 2.47 11.42 -4.02
CA THR A 23 1.00 11.43 -4.05
C THR A 23 0.41 11.37 -2.64
N LEU A 24 0.98 10.55 -1.75
CA LEU A 24 0.48 10.39 -0.38
C LEU A 24 0.94 11.51 0.57
N GLN A 25 2.01 12.22 0.24
CA GLN A 25 2.46 13.39 0.99
C GLN A 25 1.69 14.66 0.61
N ASP A 26 1.21 14.76 -0.63
CA ASP A 26 0.47 15.92 -1.09
C ASP A 26 -1.05 15.79 -0.82
N ILE A 27 -1.45 16.30 0.34
CA ILE A 27 -2.84 16.32 0.82
C ILE A 27 -3.77 17.10 -0.12
N HIS A 28 -3.26 17.99 -0.98
CA HIS A 28 -4.08 18.80 -1.88
C HIS A 28 -4.51 18.00 -3.13
N LEU A 29 -3.89 16.86 -3.40
CA LEU A 29 -4.23 15.98 -4.52
C LEU A 29 -5.34 14.96 -4.17
N ILE A 30 -5.86 14.95 -2.94
CA ILE A 30 -6.87 13.97 -2.49
C ILE A 30 -8.14 13.98 -3.37
N GLU A 31 -8.56 15.13 -3.86
CA GLU A 31 -9.75 15.25 -4.71
C GLU A 31 -9.52 14.74 -6.14
N LEU A 32 -8.28 14.82 -6.64
CA LEU A 32 -7.90 14.43 -8.00
C LEU A 32 -7.37 12.99 -8.10
N THR A 33 -7.16 12.33 -6.96
CA THR A 33 -6.54 10.99 -6.91
C THR A 33 -7.58 9.87 -6.95
N SER A 34 -7.10 8.62 -7.10
CA SER A 34 -7.98 7.45 -7.16
C SER A 34 -8.73 7.22 -5.83
N ALA A 35 -9.83 6.46 -5.88
CA ALA A 35 -10.55 6.07 -4.67
C ALA A 35 -9.66 5.32 -3.65
N LEU A 36 -8.62 4.62 -4.13
CA LEU A 36 -7.66 3.93 -3.29
C LEU A 36 -6.79 4.93 -2.50
N VAL A 37 -6.28 5.96 -3.16
CA VAL A 37 -5.47 7.01 -2.51
C VAL A 37 -6.28 7.73 -1.44
N ARG A 38 -7.52 8.13 -1.76
CA ARG A 38 -8.44 8.70 -0.76
C ARG A 38 -8.61 7.82 0.47
N ARG A 39 -8.82 6.51 0.26
CA ARG A 39 -8.96 5.55 1.37
C ARG A 39 -7.69 5.43 2.21
N ILE A 40 -6.51 5.47 1.59
CA ILE A 40 -5.24 5.47 2.31
C ILE A 40 -5.14 6.73 3.18
N HIS A 41 -5.44 7.92 2.64
CA HIS A 41 -5.45 9.15 3.43
C HIS A 41 -6.41 9.10 4.61
N MET A 42 -7.62 8.56 4.43
CA MET A 42 -8.57 8.40 5.55
C MET A 42 -8.01 7.48 6.64
N ILE A 43 -7.28 6.42 6.28
CA ILE A 43 -6.63 5.53 7.27
C ILE A 43 -5.50 6.28 7.98
N LEU A 44 -4.69 7.03 7.24
CA LEU A 44 -3.59 7.83 7.79
C LEU A 44 -4.10 8.92 8.74
N GLN A 45 -5.24 9.54 8.47
CA GLN A 45 -5.88 10.53 9.37
C GLN A 45 -6.26 9.94 10.73
N ILE A 46 -6.56 8.64 10.80
CA ILE A 46 -6.87 7.97 12.06
C ILE A 46 -5.58 7.70 12.86
N ILE A 47 -4.43 7.58 12.18
CA ILE A 47 -3.12 7.33 12.78
C ILE A 47 -2.53 8.65 13.27
N GLU A 48 -2.40 8.80 14.59
CA GLU A 48 -1.90 10.05 15.22
C GLU A 48 -0.51 10.46 14.72
N GLN A 49 0.40 9.49 14.52
CA GLN A 49 1.75 9.76 14.03
C GLN A 49 2.12 8.76 12.94
N TRP A 50 2.34 9.26 11.73
CA TRP A 50 2.85 8.47 10.63
C TRP A 50 3.90 9.24 9.83
N GLU A 51 4.75 8.48 9.14
CA GLU A 51 5.78 8.99 8.26
C GLU A 51 5.89 8.09 7.03
N ILE A 52 6.12 8.68 5.87
CA ILE A 52 6.31 7.96 4.60
C ILE A 52 7.74 8.23 4.11
N GLU A 53 8.50 7.17 3.89
CA GLU A 53 9.87 7.25 3.36
C GLU A 53 9.98 6.43 2.06
N TYR A 54 10.66 7.01 1.08
CA TYR A 54 11.10 6.26 -0.09
C TYR A 54 12.27 5.35 0.28
N ILE A 55 12.16 4.05 -0.05
CA ILE A 55 13.29 3.12 0.01
C ILE A 55 13.49 2.45 -1.34
N THR A 56 14.72 1.99 -1.61
CA THR A 56 14.98 1.25 -2.86
C THR A 56 14.27 -0.11 -2.84
N ARG A 57 14.05 -0.70 -4.03
CA ARG A 57 13.40 -2.01 -4.16
C ARG A 57 14.16 -3.11 -3.42
N GLU A 58 15.49 -3.03 -3.42
CA GLU A 58 16.39 -3.97 -2.75
C GLU A 58 16.20 -3.93 -1.22
N ARG A 59 15.84 -2.78 -0.67
CA ARG A 59 15.50 -2.65 0.76
C ARG A 59 14.06 -3.07 1.06
N ASN A 60 13.18 -3.10 0.06
CA ASN A 60 11.77 -3.48 0.21
C ASN A 60 11.47 -4.93 -0.23
N GLN A 61 12.45 -5.82 -0.15
CA GLN A 61 12.38 -7.18 -0.69
C GLN A 61 11.20 -8.00 -0.16
N VAL A 62 10.87 -7.88 1.13
CA VAL A 62 9.76 -8.64 1.72
C VAL A 62 8.42 -8.24 1.10
N ALA A 63 8.15 -6.93 0.98
CA ALA A 63 6.92 -6.46 0.35
C ALA A 63 6.88 -6.80 -1.14
N ASP A 64 8.01 -6.71 -1.84
CA ASP A 64 8.13 -7.08 -3.25
C ASP A 64 7.84 -8.58 -3.48
N GLN A 65 8.38 -9.46 -2.63
CA GLN A 65 8.12 -10.90 -2.68
C GLN A 65 6.65 -11.23 -2.38
N LEU A 66 6.06 -10.61 -1.35
CA LEU A 66 4.65 -10.82 -1.03
C LEU A 66 3.72 -10.37 -2.18
N ALA A 67 4.03 -9.25 -2.83
CA ALA A 67 3.28 -8.77 -3.99
C ALA A 67 3.39 -9.73 -5.18
N LYS A 68 4.59 -10.26 -5.45
CA LYS A 68 4.82 -11.27 -6.49
C LYS A 68 4.07 -12.56 -6.21
N MET A 69 4.14 -13.10 -4.99
CA MET A 69 3.40 -14.30 -4.59
C MET A 69 1.89 -14.12 -4.74
N ALA A 70 1.36 -12.94 -4.38
CA ALA A 70 -0.06 -12.64 -4.55
C ALA A 70 -0.46 -12.56 -6.03
N LEU A 71 0.39 -11.97 -6.87
CA LEU A 71 0.18 -11.91 -8.32
C LEU A 71 0.20 -13.30 -8.95
N GLU A 72 1.20 -14.13 -8.61
CA GLU A 72 1.33 -15.51 -9.06
C GLU A 72 0.11 -16.35 -8.66
N ARG A 73 -0.32 -16.25 -7.40
CA ARG A 73 -1.53 -16.94 -6.91
C ARG A 73 -2.77 -16.57 -7.73
N ASN A 74 -2.92 -15.30 -8.10
CA ASN A 74 -4.05 -14.85 -8.93
C ASN A 74 -3.95 -15.36 -10.37
N SER A 75 -2.73 -15.57 -10.89
CA SER A 75 -2.53 -16.17 -12.22
C SER A 75 -2.80 -17.67 -12.26
N THR A 76 -2.57 -18.40 -11.16
CA THR A 76 -2.90 -19.84 -11.07
C THR A 76 -4.40 -20.11 -10.97
N ILE A 77 -5.19 -19.15 -10.45
CA ILE A 77 -6.66 -19.22 -10.38
C ILE A 77 -7.26 -18.62 -11.67
N GLN A 78 -6.72 -18.97 -12.83
CA GLN A 78 -7.50 -18.96 -14.06
C GLN A 78 -8.08 -20.36 -14.19
N VAL A 79 -9.31 -20.53 -13.68
CA VAL A 79 -10.11 -21.73 -13.91
C VAL A 79 -10.25 -21.85 -15.42
N PHE A 80 -9.69 -22.92 -16.00
CA PHE A 80 -10.03 -23.31 -17.36
C PHE A 80 -11.54 -23.55 -17.37
N GLU A 81 -12.29 -22.66 -18.03
CA GLU A 81 -13.64 -23.00 -18.47
C GLU A 81 -13.46 -24.12 -19.51
N GLU A 82 -13.56 -25.37 -19.06
CA GLU A 82 -13.81 -26.48 -19.96
C GLU A 82 -15.14 -26.20 -20.67
N SER A 83 -15.03 -25.80 -21.93
CA SER A 83 -16.17 -25.74 -22.84
C SER A 83 -16.65 -27.18 -23.07
N LEU A 84 -17.79 -27.54 -22.47
CA LEU A 84 -18.58 -28.74 -22.79
C LEU A 84 -19.98 -28.31 -23.22
#